data_AF-A0ABC8B2C4-F1
#
_entry.id   AF-A0ABC8B2C4-F1
#
_cell.length_a   1.000
_cell.length_b   1.000
_cell.length_c   1.000
_cell.angle_alpha   90.00
_cell.angle_beta   90.00
_cell.angle_gamma   90.00
#
_symmetry.space_group_name_H-M   'P 1'
#
loop_
_entity.id
_entity.type
_entity.pdbx_description
1 polymer ?
#
loop_
_entity_poly.entity_id
_entity_poly.type
_entity_poly.pdbx_seq_one_letter_code
_entity_poly.pdbx_strand_id
1 'polypeptide(L)'
;MENPADELSALRELVNHRGVVELLDLLARGPHTVRELRGELGLRRPGVSRVLRLLAAYGVVTADVVGSWDESLDIAGPIRLTESGWRTVELLSSFAVWEALYQHSDTARDR
;
A
#
# COMPACT_ATOMS: atom_id res chain seq x y z
N MET A 1 19.90 -2.81 -9.78
CA MET A 1 20.23 -1.92 -8.65
C MET A 1 19.28 -0.75 -8.82
N GLU A 2 18.12 -0.81 -8.17
CA GLU A 2 17.14 0.27 -8.24
C GLU A 2 17.77 1.52 -7.62
N ASN A 3 17.56 2.67 -8.27
CA ASN A 3 18.08 3.95 -7.81
C ASN A 3 17.32 4.36 -6.55
N PRO A 4 17.98 4.67 -5.42
CA PRO A 4 17.32 5.06 -4.18
C PRO A 4 16.34 6.23 -4.34
N ALA A 5 16.58 7.13 -5.30
CA ALA A 5 15.67 8.22 -5.61
C ALA A 5 14.37 7.76 -6.27
N ASP A 6 14.42 6.72 -7.10
CA ASP A 6 13.25 6.13 -7.75
C ASP A 6 12.40 5.36 -6.73
N GLU A 7 13.04 4.64 -5.81
CA GLU A 7 12.38 3.94 -4.70
C GLU A 7 11.66 4.93 -3.75
N LEU A 8 12.30 6.04 -3.38
CA LEU A 8 11.67 7.08 -2.57
C LEU A 8 10.52 7.78 -3.30
N SER A 9 10.62 7.93 -4.63
CA SER A 9 9.56 8.51 -5.45
C SER A 9 8.34 7.59 -5.54
N ALA A 10 8.56 6.29 -5.77
CA ALA A 10 7.49 5.29 -5.76
C ALA A 10 6.82 5.19 -4.37
N LEU A 11 7.63 5.24 -3.30
CA LEU A 11 7.11 5.23 -1.93
C LEU A 11 6.25 6.48 -1.65
N ARG A 12 6.70 7.66 -2.10
CA ARG A 12 5.92 8.90 -2.01
C ARG A 12 4.59 8.80 -2.74
N GLU A 13 4.59 8.31 -3.97
CA GLU A 13 3.36 8.11 -4.73
C GLU A 13 2.38 7.23 -3.96
N LEU A 14 2.85 6.10 -3.42
CA LEU A 14 2.03 5.18 -2.63
C LEU A 14 1.44 5.87 -1.38
N VAL A 15 2.24 6.50 -0.53
CA VAL A 15 1.74 7.07 0.74
C VAL A 15 0.87 8.31 0.56
N ASN A 16 0.94 8.98 -0.59
CA ASN A 16 0.03 10.08 -0.93
C ASN A 16 -1.42 9.61 -1.17
N HIS A 17 -1.64 8.31 -1.36
CA HIS A 17 -2.98 7.76 -1.48
C HIS A 17 -3.58 7.46 -0.10
N ARG A 18 -4.68 8.14 0.22
CA ARG A 18 -5.45 7.92 1.45
C ARG A 18 -5.76 6.43 1.67
N GLY A 19 -5.47 5.93 2.87
CA GLY A 19 -5.75 4.55 3.27
C GLY A 19 -4.63 3.56 2.97
N VAL A 20 -3.54 3.96 2.30
CA VAL A 20 -2.41 3.06 2.02
C VAL A 20 -1.69 2.67 3.31
N VAL A 21 -1.30 3.65 4.14
CA VAL A 21 -0.55 3.38 5.37
C VAL A 21 -1.36 2.51 6.32
N GLU A 22 -2.65 2.81 6.51
CA GLU A 22 -3.52 2.05 7.39
C GLU A 22 -3.75 0.62 6.88
N LEU A 23 -3.84 0.42 5.57
CA LEU A 23 -4.00 -0.91 4.99
C LEU A 23 -2.70 -1.73 5.13
N LEU A 24 -1.54 -1.11 4.91
CA LEU A 24 -0.23 -1.75 5.12
C LEU A 24 -0.05 -2.16 6.59
N ASP A 25 -0.41 -1.28 7.53
CA ASP A 25 -0.36 -1.57 8.96
C ASP A 25 -1.25 -2.76 9.35
N LEU A 26 -2.44 -2.90 8.74
CA LEU A 26 -3.30 -4.05 8.98
C LEU A 26 -2.69 -5.33 8.39
N LEU A 27 -2.21 -5.28 7.15
CA LEU A 27 -1.62 -6.45 6.49
C LEU A 27 -0.29 -6.88 7.14
N ALA A 28 0.44 -5.97 7.79
CA ALA A 28 1.62 -6.28 8.58
C ALA A 28 1.29 -7.10 9.86
N ARG A 29 0.03 -7.08 10.32
CA ARG A 29 -0.43 -7.93 11.43
C ARG A 29 -0.81 -9.34 10.97
N GLY A 30 -1.03 -9.52 9.67
CA GLY A 30 -1.34 -10.80 9.06
C GLY A 30 -2.24 -10.69 7.83
N PRO A 31 -2.55 -11.83 7.21
CA PRO A 31 -3.45 -11.88 6.06
C PRO A 31 -4.88 -11.44 6.41
N HIS A 32 -5.51 -10.67 5.52
CA HIS A 32 -6.91 -10.22 5.71
C HIS A 32 -7.73 -10.34 4.43
N THR A 33 -9.01 -10.67 4.57
CA THR A 33 -9.99 -10.59 3.48
C THR A 33 -10.43 -9.14 3.25
N VAL A 34 -10.98 -8.84 2.07
CA VAL A 34 -11.58 -7.51 1.78
C VAL A 34 -12.67 -7.15 2.79
N ARG A 35 -13.43 -8.14 3.27
CA ARG A 35 -14.49 -7.94 4.27
C ARG A 35 -13.92 -7.47 5.61
N GLU A 36 -12.84 -8.09 6.08
CA GLU A 36 -12.17 -7.69 7.32
C GLU A 36 -11.55 -6.30 7.20
N LEU A 37 -10.82 -6.04 6.11
CA LEU A 37 -10.22 -4.72 5.86
C LEU A 37 -11.26 -3.60 5.86
N ARG A 38 -12.45 -3.84 5.29
CA ARG A 38 -13.56 -2.86 5.35
C ARG A 38 -14.05 -2.61 6.76
N GLY A 39 -14.14 -3.66 7.57
CA GLY A 39 -14.58 -3.58 8.97
C GLY A 39 -13.60 -2.76 9.79
N GLU A 40 -12.31 -3.10 9.70
CA GLU A 40 -11.23 -2.44 10.46
C GLU A 40 -11.01 -0.98 10.04
N LEU A 41 -11.05 -0.68 8.74
CA LEU A 41 -10.79 0.67 8.23
C LEU A 41 -12.03 1.58 8.28
N GLY A 42 -13.22 1.04 8.59
CA GLY A 42 -14.48 1.78 8.47
C GLY A 42 -14.79 2.27 7.04
N LEU A 43 -14.13 1.67 6.03
CA LEU A 43 -14.23 2.08 4.63
C LEU A 43 -15.31 1.30 3.88
N ARG A 44 -15.98 1.99 2.95
CA ARG A 44 -16.84 1.32 1.96
C ARG A 44 -15.99 0.48 1.01
N ARG A 45 -16.58 -0.59 0.47
CA ARG A 45 -15.91 -1.54 -0.42
C ARG A 45 -15.16 -0.89 -1.59
N PRO A 46 -15.73 0.07 -2.34
CA PRO A 46 -15.01 0.68 -3.46
C PRO A 46 -13.71 1.40 -3.03
N GLY A 47 -13.66 1.92 -1.79
CA GLY A 47 -12.47 2.54 -1.23
C GLY A 47 -11.35 1.53 -1.00
N VAL A 48 -11.65 0.44 -0.28
CA VAL A 48 -10.66 -0.63 0.00
C VAL A 48 -10.15 -1.26 -1.29
N SER A 49 -11.05 -1.60 -2.23
CA SER A 49 -10.64 -2.20 -3.51
C SER A 49 -9.77 -1.28 -4.36
N ARG A 50 -9.97 0.04 -4.31
CA ARG A 50 -9.11 1.00 -5.00
C ARG A 50 -7.69 0.99 -4.44
N VAL A 51 -7.54 0.99 -3.12
CA VAL A 51 -6.22 0.96 -2.46
C VAL A 51 -5.52 -0.37 -2.73
N LEU A 52 -6.25 -1.49 -2.68
CA LEU A 52 -5.69 -2.81 -3.00
C LEU A 52 -5.20 -2.91 -4.43
N ARG A 53 -5.96 -2.39 -5.41
CA ARG A 53 -5.51 -2.34 -6.82
C ARG A 53 -4.23 -1.54 -6.99
N LEU A 54 -4.14 -0.39 -6.34
CA LEU A 54 -2.92 0.42 -6.35
C LEU A 54 -1.74 -0.39 -5.81
N LEU A 55 -1.87 -0.97 -4.61
CA LEU A 55 -0.79 -1.75 -4.00
C LEU A 55 -0.42 -2.99 -4.83
N ALA A 56 -1.40 -3.65 -5.45
CA ALA A 56 -1.16 -4.78 -6.34
C ALA A 56 -0.40 -4.36 -7.60
N ALA A 57 -0.70 -3.19 -8.16
CA ALA A 57 0.02 -2.65 -9.32
C ALA A 57 1.49 -2.35 -9.03
N TYR A 58 1.82 -1.97 -7.78
CA TYR A 58 3.20 -1.82 -7.31
C TYR A 58 3.81 -3.14 -6.78
N GLY A 59 3.10 -4.27 -6.91
CA GLY A 59 3.57 -5.58 -6.45
C GLY A 59 3.70 -5.72 -4.93
N VAL A 60 3.07 -4.83 -4.16
CA VAL A 60 3.16 -4.75 -2.69
C VAL A 60 2.29 -5.80 -2.01
N VAL A 61 1.14 -6.12 -2.62
CA VAL A 61 0.21 -7.14 -2.10
C VAL A 61 -0.01 -8.24 -3.11
N THR A 62 -0.35 -9.41 -2.58
CA THR A 62 -0.81 -10.56 -3.33
C THR A 62 -2.04 -11.15 -2.66
N ALA A 63 -2.82 -11.94 -3.39
CA ALA A 63 -3.93 -12.70 -2.85
C ALA A 63 -4.08 -14.00 -3.64
N ASP A 64 -4.61 -15.02 -2.98
CA ASP A 64 -4.97 -16.28 -3.62
C ASP A 64 -6.29 -16.06 -4.40
N VAL A 65 -6.18 -15.40 -5.56
CA VAL A 65 -7.31 -15.08 -6.46
C VAL A 65 -7.03 -15.69 -7.82
N VAL A 66 -8.04 -16.34 -8.39
CA VAL A 66 -8.08 -16.64 -9.82
C VAL A 66 -8.76 -15.45 -10.50
N GLY A 67 -8.00 -14.59 -11.19
CA GLY A 67 -8.55 -13.44 -11.91
C GLY A 67 -7.72 -12.16 -11.80
N SER A 68 -8.31 -11.03 -12.20
CA SER A 68 -7.70 -9.70 -12.14
C SER A 68 -8.12 -8.93 -10.88
N TRP A 69 -7.25 -8.04 -10.38
CA TRP A 69 -7.58 -7.09 -9.31
C TRP A 69 -8.66 -6.06 -9.70
N ASP A 70 -8.95 -5.94 -10.99
CA ASP A 70 -10.02 -5.10 -11.54
C ASP A 70 -11.41 -5.71 -11.40
N GLU A 71 -11.48 -7.02 -11.22
CA GLU A 71 -12.75 -7.73 -11.05
C GLU A 71 -13.26 -7.66 -9.61
N SER A 72 -14.47 -8.18 -9.39
CA SER A 72 -15.08 -8.23 -8.07
C SER A 72 -14.23 -9.07 -7.12
N LEU A 73 -13.44 -8.42 -6.26
CA LEU A 73 -12.60 -9.06 -5.22
C LEU A 73 -13.42 -9.80 -4.12
N ASP A 74 -14.72 -10.04 -4.33
CA ASP A 74 -15.59 -10.75 -3.37
C ASP A 74 -15.17 -12.21 -3.14
N ILE A 75 -14.39 -12.78 -4.06
CA ILE A 75 -13.98 -14.19 -4.07
C ILE A 75 -12.46 -14.33 -3.79
N ALA A 76 -11.77 -13.22 -3.55
CA ALA A 76 -10.34 -13.26 -3.24
C ALA A 76 -10.10 -13.98 -1.90
N GLY A 77 -9.17 -14.93 -1.91
CA GLY A 77 -8.58 -15.45 -0.67
C GLY A 77 -7.91 -14.34 0.14
N PRO A 78 -7.37 -14.66 1.34
CA PRO A 78 -6.71 -13.68 2.18
C PRO A 78 -5.62 -12.90 1.42
N ILE A 79 -5.67 -11.58 1.52
CA ILE A 79 -4.67 -10.67 0.98
C ILE A 79 -3.48 -10.64 1.91
N ARG A 80 -2.27 -10.65 1.35
CA ARG A 80 -0.99 -10.73 2.06
C ARG A 80 -0.02 -9.71 1.48
N LEU A 81 0.94 -9.29 2.30
CA LEU A 81 2.13 -8.59 1.81
C LEU A 81 3.00 -9.57 1.00
N THR A 82 3.53 -9.09 -0.12
CA THR A 82 4.66 -9.74 -0.80
C THR A 82 5.96 -9.45 -0.04
N GLU A 83 7.07 -10.01 -0.49
CA GLU A 83 8.39 -9.61 0.03
C GLU A 83 8.65 -8.11 -0.15
N SER A 84 8.29 -7.56 -1.32
CA SER A 84 8.37 -6.11 -1.57
C SER A 84 7.47 -5.31 -0.62
N GLY A 85 6.28 -5.84 -0.31
CA GLY A 85 5.38 -5.19 0.64
C GLY A 85 5.91 -5.18 2.07
N TRP A 86 6.59 -6.24 2.51
CA TRP A 86 7.26 -6.23 3.81
C TRP A 86 8.39 -5.20 3.87
N ARG A 87 9.23 -5.10 2.83
CA ARG A 87 10.26 -4.05 2.77
C ARG A 87 9.65 -2.65 2.79
N THR A 88 8.53 -2.45 2.10
CA THR A 88 7.79 -1.18 2.12
C THR A 88 7.35 -0.83 3.55
N VAL A 89 6.79 -1.79 4.29
CA VAL A 89 6.41 -1.59 5.70
C VAL A 89 7.62 -1.28 6.58
N GLU A 90 8.73 -1.98 6.39
CA GLU A 90 9.98 -1.72 7.13
C GLU A 90 10.51 -0.30 6.86
N LEU A 91 10.51 0.14 5.61
CA LEU A 91 10.90 1.52 5.27
C LEU A 91 9.98 2.54 5.94
N LEU A 92 8.66 2.35 5.89
CA LEU A 92 7.68 3.24 6.51
C LEU A 92 7.68 3.21 8.04
N SER A 93 8.31 2.21 8.66
CA SER A 93 8.52 2.19 10.11
C SER A 93 9.66 3.10 10.57
N SER A 94 10.48 3.62 9.63
CA SER A 94 11.59 4.52 9.94
C SER A 94 11.18 5.99 9.93
N PHE A 95 11.45 6.70 11.02
CA PHE A 95 11.25 8.15 11.11
C PHE A 95 12.05 8.93 10.05
N ALA A 96 13.30 8.50 9.77
CA ALA A 96 14.15 9.16 8.79
C ALA A 96 13.57 9.06 7.36
N VAL A 97 12.87 7.98 7.04
CA VAL A 97 12.16 7.83 5.76
C VAL A 97 11.01 8.82 5.67
N TRP A 98 10.22 8.98 6.73
CA TRP A 98 9.16 9.99 6.78
C TRP A 98 9.71 11.41 6.63
N GLU A 99 10.82 11.74 7.30
CA GLU A 99 11.47 13.04 7.15
C GLU A 99 11.90 13.30 5.70
N ALA A 100 12.56 12.33 5.05
CA ALA A 100 12.93 12.44 3.64
C ALA A 100 11.70 12.59 2.73
N LEU A 101 10.59 11.91 3.05
CA LEU A 101 9.33 12.09 2.35
C LEU A 101 8.78 13.52 2.50
N TYR A 102 8.86 14.16 3.66
CA TYR A 102 8.36 15.54 3.80
C TYR A 102 9.29 16.61 3.21
N GLN A 103 10.60 16.50 3.38
CA GLN A 103 11.57 17.49 2.86
C GLN A 103 11.49 17.64 1.33
N HIS A 104 11.24 16.53 0.63
CA HIS A 104 11.09 16.52 -0.82
C HIS A 104 9.68 16.93 -1.32
N SER A 105 8.65 17.03 -0.45
CA SER A 105 7.36 17.62 -0.86
C SER A 105 7.39 19.15 -0.86
N ASP A 106 8.15 19.77 0.04
CA ASP A 106 8.24 21.23 0.14
C ASP A 106 8.98 21.83 -1.06
N THR A 107 10.06 21.17 -1.50
CA THR A 107 10.85 21.61 -2.67
C THR A 107 10.09 21.55 -4.00
N ALA A 108 9.03 20.74 -4.11
CA ALA A 108 8.17 20.68 -5.29
C ALA A 108 7.05 21.73 -5.28
N ARG A 109 6.73 22.32 -4.12
CA ARG A 109 5.69 23.34 -3.96
C ARG A 109 6.22 24.76 -4.18
N ASP A 110 7.53 24.96 -4.05
CA ASP A 110 8.22 26.23 -4.24
C ASP A 110 8.79 26.44 -5.67
N ARG A 111 8.37 25.63 -6.65
CA ARG A 111 8.67 25.82 -8.09
C ARG A 111 7.38 26.06 -8.87
#